data_AF-A0A931ED57-F1
#
_entry.id   AF-A0A931ED57-F1
#
_cell.length_a   1.000
_cell.length_b   1.000
_cell.length_c   1.000
_cell.angle_alpha   90.00
_cell.angle_beta   90.00
_cell.angle_gamma   90.00
#
_symmetry.space_group_name_H-M   'P 1'
#
loop_
_entity.id
_entity.type
_entity.pdbx_description
1 polymer ?
#
loop_
_entity_poly.entity_id
_entity_poly.type
_entity_poly.pdbx_seq_one_letter_code
_entity_poly.pdbx_strand_id
1 'polypeptide(L)'
;MTSTTGAAIATMAVLSASGLAPTLALLGRRWVVLPLMPLTGSVLAALAATGYLATGGTFLGWFVVLAVAGTAIAVVFWVRRPDHRPWRRPLLSWAPGQLWLSVVGALGAVAVLGACAWCLRGLATPTVGFDARALWLMRGGWFLQSHHQLLVKMRIPDIPLVQSVYPPLVSATTSLAWRVTGDQSQRLAVVVIALLNSCAVITASWALVEAGRSAALRLASGDGGRRPALVSRGAASGPALPTGAAVVPMVVGVVSAVLLVFVAFGITEPFATNGYADPIWSLAAVGAVAYGLQAEASRANLGVTVILILVVGMSKDEGLATGSLLIVLVALRGVVTMAAGERRRRWWHPVLIGVAELVAIGAWPLVVRIVHARGLTSNYSPARLWASRARASYDGMTPYLHVLALAIPVAVVGGLVLSRVRRRSGLANDWWAWTTLTGGLVAVIWAFATGTVAIKPWLEGTVHRVTEFPALAGWWIVATWAVVAGCSLAPGAAEPMRARRGTVGSEPADVVDGPVPLAEPLSSAVGE
;
A
#
# COMPACT_ATOMS: atom_id res chain seq x y z
N MET A 1 9.80 -32.02 19.48
CA MET A 1 9.33 -30.62 19.57
C MET A 1 9.86 -29.87 18.36
N THR A 2 9.01 -29.17 17.61
CA THR A 2 9.44 -28.32 16.49
C THR A 2 10.18 -27.10 17.02
N SER A 3 11.30 -26.72 16.40
CA SER A 3 11.97 -25.46 16.76
C SER A 3 11.08 -24.28 16.37
N THR A 4 11.18 -23.15 17.09
CA THR A 4 10.43 -21.93 16.74
C THR A 4 10.66 -21.51 15.29
N THR A 5 11.88 -21.66 14.79
CA THR A 5 12.22 -21.40 13.39
C THR A 5 11.46 -22.31 12.44
N GLY A 6 11.45 -23.62 12.69
CA GLY A 6 10.70 -24.59 11.87
C GLY A 6 9.20 -24.33 11.89
N ALA A 7 8.64 -24.02 13.06
CA ALA A 7 7.24 -23.67 13.24
C ALA A 7 6.87 -22.35 12.52
N ALA A 8 7.74 -21.34 12.56
CA ALA A 8 7.54 -20.08 11.84
C ALA A 8 7.58 -20.28 10.33
N ILE A 9 8.52 -21.08 9.82
CA ILE A 9 8.60 -21.44 8.39
C ILE A 9 7.31 -22.15 7.94
N ALA A 10 6.86 -23.16 8.70
CA ALA A 10 5.62 -23.87 8.40
C ALA A 10 4.40 -22.93 8.37
N THR A 11 4.31 -22.02 9.35
CA THR A 11 3.24 -21.03 9.43
C THR A 11 3.25 -20.10 8.20
N MET A 12 4.41 -19.53 7.86
CA MET A 12 4.55 -18.65 6.70
C MET A 12 4.26 -19.38 5.39
N ALA A 13 4.61 -20.67 5.29
CA ALA A 13 4.27 -21.50 4.14
C ALA A 13 2.74 -21.68 3.99
N VAL A 14 2.02 -21.96 5.09
CA VAL A 14 0.55 -22.09 5.06
C VAL A 14 -0.14 -20.77 4.70
N LEU A 15 0.30 -19.66 5.31
CA LEU A 15 -0.20 -18.33 4.97
C LEU A 15 0.07 -18.00 3.49
N SER A 16 1.28 -18.29 3.00
CA SER A 16 1.64 -18.02 1.60
C SER A 16 0.86 -18.90 0.63
N ALA A 17 0.70 -20.20 0.92
CA ALA A 17 -0.03 -21.13 0.07
C ALA A 17 -1.50 -20.73 -0.08
N SER A 18 -2.16 -20.37 1.04
CA SER A 18 -3.55 -19.90 1.03
C SER A 18 -3.72 -18.56 0.30
N GLY A 19 -2.73 -17.66 0.39
CA GLY A 19 -2.75 -16.35 -0.27
C GLY A 19 -2.28 -16.35 -1.73
N LEU A 20 -1.63 -17.40 -2.22
CA LEU A 20 -0.94 -17.43 -3.53
C LEU A 20 -1.89 -17.15 -4.70
N ALA A 21 -2.92 -17.97 -4.86
CA ALA A 21 -3.85 -17.87 -5.97
C ALA A 21 -4.61 -16.52 -6.02
N PRO A 22 -5.24 -16.04 -4.92
CA PRO A 22 -5.90 -14.74 -4.93
C PRO A 22 -4.93 -13.59 -5.20
N THR A 23 -3.72 -13.61 -4.63
CA THR A 23 -2.70 -12.58 -4.88
C THR A 23 -2.31 -12.55 -6.36
N LEU A 24 -2.02 -13.71 -6.97
CA LEU A 24 -1.68 -13.80 -8.39
C LEU A 24 -2.83 -13.36 -9.31
N ALA A 25 -4.08 -13.62 -8.94
CA ALA A 25 -5.25 -13.19 -9.72
C ALA A 25 -5.45 -11.67 -9.70
N LEU A 26 -5.09 -11.02 -8.58
CA LEU A 26 -5.17 -9.56 -8.45
C LEU A 26 -3.99 -8.86 -9.14
N LEU A 27 -2.77 -9.36 -8.96
CA LEU A 27 -1.53 -8.67 -9.33
C LEU A 27 -0.90 -9.15 -10.64
N GLY A 28 -1.23 -10.37 -11.08
CA GLY A 28 -0.46 -11.09 -12.10
C GLY A 28 0.92 -11.51 -11.59
N ARG A 29 1.85 -11.76 -12.51
CA ARG A 29 3.21 -12.21 -12.20
C ARG A 29 4.12 -11.02 -11.90
N ARG A 30 4.21 -10.60 -10.63
CA ARG A 30 5.08 -9.51 -10.16
C ARG A 30 5.87 -9.94 -8.92
N TRP A 31 7.06 -9.39 -8.71
CA TRP A 31 7.89 -9.69 -7.53
C TRP A 31 7.20 -9.34 -6.20
N VAL A 32 6.41 -8.27 -6.18
CA VAL A 32 5.65 -7.85 -5.00
C VAL A 32 4.61 -8.88 -4.53
N VAL A 33 4.28 -9.88 -5.35
CA VAL A 33 3.45 -11.02 -4.94
C VAL A 33 4.09 -11.73 -3.75
N LEU A 34 5.41 -11.92 -3.74
CA LEU A 34 6.11 -12.70 -2.71
C LEU A 34 5.81 -12.24 -1.27
N PRO A 35 5.99 -10.95 -0.91
CA PRO A 35 5.60 -10.47 0.41
C PRO A 35 4.09 -10.39 0.62
N LEU A 36 3.27 -10.27 -0.43
CA LEU A 36 1.81 -10.15 -0.30
C LEU A 36 1.08 -11.47 -0.09
N MET A 37 1.64 -12.61 -0.49
CA MET A 37 1.03 -13.92 -0.26
C MET A 37 0.76 -14.18 1.23
N PRO A 38 1.75 -14.08 2.15
CA PRO A 38 1.49 -14.32 3.57
C PRO A 38 0.57 -13.26 4.21
N LEU A 39 0.60 -12.02 3.71
CA LEU A 39 -0.34 -10.97 4.13
C LEU A 39 -1.77 -11.31 3.73
N THR A 40 -1.98 -11.79 2.51
CA THR A 40 -3.28 -12.25 2.01
C THR A 40 -3.78 -13.46 2.81
N GLY A 41 -2.91 -14.44 3.11
CA GLY A 41 -3.25 -15.54 4.01
C GLY A 41 -3.67 -15.06 5.41
N SER A 42 -3.04 -14.00 5.92
CA SER A 42 -3.39 -13.41 7.22
C SER A 42 -4.76 -12.70 7.18
N VAL A 43 -5.09 -12.04 6.06
CA VAL A 43 -6.43 -11.51 5.82
C VAL A 43 -7.48 -12.62 5.79
N LEU A 44 -7.20 -13.75 5.12
CA LEU A 44 -8.09 -14.92 5.13
C LEU A 44 -8.27 -15.49 6.54
N ALA A 45 -7.21 -15.53 7.35
CA ALA A 45 -7.31 -15.92 8.76
C ALA A 45 -8.19 -14.95 9.57
N ALA A 46 -8.05 -13.63 9.36
CA ALA A 46 -8.88 -12.62 10.02
C ALA A 46 -10.37 -12.76 9.67
N LEU A 47 -10.67 -12.97 8.38
CA LEU A 47 -12.02 -13.24 7.89
C LEU A 47 -12.57 -14.57 8.45
N ALA A 48 -11.73 -15.61 8.54
CA ALA A 48 -12.10 -16.89 9.13
C ALA A 48 -12.47 -16.76 10.62
N ALA A 49 -11.71 -15.97 11.38
CA ALA A 49 -12.04 -15.66 12.77
C ALA A 49 -13.39 -14.92 12.89
N THR A 50 -13.68 -14.02 11.94
CA THR A 50 -14.96 -13.30 11.89
C THR A 50 -16.13 -14.24 11.58
N GLY A 51 -16.01 -15.10 10.57
CA GLY A 51 -17.01 -16.11 10.24
C GLY A 51 -17.23 -17.11 11.39
N TYR A 52 -16.14 -17.59 11.98
CA TYR A 52 -16.19 -18.48 13.13
C TYR A 52 -16.93 -17.87 14.33
N LEU A 53 -16.68 -16.59 14.64
CA LEU A 53 -17.41 -15.89 15.69
C LEU A 53 -18.90 -15.73 15.33
N ALA A 54 -19.20 -15.34 14.09
CA ALA A 54 -20.55 -15.04 13.64
C ALA A 54 -21.48 -16.26 13.59
N THR A 55 -20.99 -17.40 13.10
CA THR A 55 -21.85 -18.55 12.78
C THR A 55 -21.44 -19.84 13.47
N GLY A 56 -20.32 -19.86 14.21
CA GLY A 56 -19.78 -21.06 14.84
C GLY A 56 -18.97 -21.95 13.90
N GLY A 57 -18.92 -23.26 14.19
CA GLY A 57 -18.06 -24.22 13.51
C GLY A 57 -16.66 -24.28 14.12
N THR A 58 -15.62 -24.38 13.29
CA THR A 58 -14.22 -24.31 13.74
C THR A 58 -13.47 -23.21 12.98
N PHE A 59 -12.54 -22.53 13.67
CA PHE A 59 -11.68 -21.52 13.06
C PHE A 59 -10.92 -22.06 11.83
N LEU A 60 -10.32 -23.26 11.96
CA LEU A 60 -9.57 -23.88 10.86
C LEU A 60 -10.49 -24.27 9.69
N GLY A 61 -11.70 -24.74 9.97
CA GLY A 61 -12.70 -25.04 8.93
C GLY A 61 -13.02 -23.80 8.09
N TRP A 62 -13.30 -22.67 8.74
CA TRP A 62 -13.51 -21.39 8.04
C TRP A 62 -12.30 -20.94 7.22
N PHE A 63 -11.10 -21.08 7.76
CA PHE A 63 -9.86 -20.72 7.05
C PHE A 63 -9.69 -21.55 5.77
N VAL A 64 -9.89 -22.87 5.86
CA VAL A 64 -9.80 -23.77 4.70
C VAL A 64 -10.87 -23.42 3.66
N VAL A 65 -12.12 -23.20 4.09
CA VAL A 65 -13.22 -22.83 3.18
C VAL A 65 -12.90 -21.54 2.43
N LEU A 66 -12.43 -20.49 3.12
CA LEU A 66 -12.08 -19.22 2.50
C LEU A 66 -10.87 -19.33 1.56
N ALA A 67 -9.85 -20.11 1.92
CA ALA A 67 -8.68 -20.36 1.07
C ALA A 67 -9.07 -21.11 -0.23
N VAL A 68 -9.92 -22.14 -0.12
CA VAL A 68 -10.43 -22.87 -1.28
C VAL A 68 -11.31 -21.98 -2.15
N ALA A 69 -12.22 -21.20 -1.55
CA ALA A 69 -13.08 -20.27 -2.27
C ALA A 69 -12.26 -19.20 -3.01
N GLY A 70 -11.28 -18.58 -2.35
CA GLY A 70 -10.37 -17.61 -2.98
C GLY A 70 -9.60 -18.20 -4.16
N THR A 71 -9.13 -19.44 -4.02
CA THR A 71 -8.46 -20.19 -5.10
C THR A 71 -9.42 -20.49 -6.26
N ALA A 72 -10.63 -20.96 -5.97
CA ALA A 72 -11.64 -21.24 -6.98
C ALA A 72 -12.03 -19.97 -7.76
N ILE A 73 -12.21 -18.84 -7.08
CA ILE A 73 -12.49 -17.54 -7.71
C ILE A 73 -11.34 -17.13 -8.63
N ALA A 74 -10.08 -17.28 -8.19
CA ALA A 74 -8.91 -17.00 -9.01
C ALA A 74 -8.86 -17.88 -10.27
N VAL A 75 -9.13 -19.18 -10.13
CA VAL A 75 -9.19 -20.12 -11.27
C VAL A 75 -10.31 -19.75 -12.24
N VAL A 76 -11.53 -19.51 -11.75
CA VAL A 76 -12.67 -19.07 -12.58
C VAL A 76 -12.32 -17.76 -13.30
N PHE A 77 -11.67 -16.82 -12.62
CA PHE A 77 -11.20 -15.59 -13.22
C PHE A 77 -10.21 -15.86 -14.38
N TRP A 78 -9.22 -16.74 -14.20
CA TRP A 78 -8.26 -17.10 -15.25
C TRP A 78 -8.85 -17.93 -16.40
N VAL A 79 -9.89 -18.71 -16.14
CA VAL A 79 -10.66 -19.41 -17.16
C VAL A 79 -11.44 -18.41 -18.02
N ARG A 80 -12.16 -17.48 -17.38
CA ARG A 80 -12.96 -16.44 -18.07
C ARG A 80 -12.13 -15.34 -18.72
N ARG A 81 -10.91 -15.10 -18.24
CA ARG A 81 -9.98 -14.07 -18.73
C ARG A 81 -8.61 -14.70 -19.00
N PRO A 82 -8.47 -15.50 -20.06
CA PRO A 82 -7.23 -16.22 -20.35
C PRO A 82 -6.02 -15.30 -20.52
N ASP A 83 -6.22 -14.08 -21.01
CA ASP A 83 -5.14 -13.09 -21.18
C ASP A 83 -4.54 -12.59 -19.86
N HIS A 84 -5.24 -12.84 -18.74
CA HIS A 84 -4.79 -12.48 -17.41
C HIS A 84 -4.12 -13.65 -16.67
N ARG A 85 -3.90 -14.78 -17.35
CA ARG A 85 -3.17 -15.91 -16.78
C ARG A 85 -1.71 -15.51 -16.52
N PRO A 86 -1.18 -15.73 -15.30
CA PRO A 86 0.18 -15.28 -14.95
C PRO A 86 1.28 -15.99 -15.77
N TRP A 87 0.98 -17.14 -16.39
CA TRP A 87 1.92 -17.90 -17.22
C TRP A 87 1.86 -17.58 -18.73
N ARG A 88 0.92 -16.74 -19.21
CA ARG A 88 0.82 -16.44 -20.65
C ARG A 88 1.84 -15.43 -21.16
N ARG A 89 2.43 -14.61 -20.27
CA ARG A 89 3.46 -13.66 -20.68
C ARG A 89 4.83 -14.34 -20.59
N PRO A 90 5.60 -14.43 -21.68
CA PRO A 90 6.98 -14.93 -21.61
C PRO A 90 7.76 -14.06 -20.63
N LEU A 91 8.52 -14.71 -19.75
CA LEU A 91 9.35 -14.04 -18.73
C LEU A 91 10.37 -13.06 -19.33
N LEU A 92 10.73 -13.26 -20.60
CA LEU A 92 11.99 -12.80 -21.19
C LEU A 92 11.86 -12.29 -22.63
N SER A 93 10.73 -11.67 -23.01
CA SER A 93 10.71 -10.83 -24.22
C SER A 93 11.30 -9.44 -23.88
N TRP A 94 12.54 -9.38 -23.41
CA TRP A 94 13.13 -8.14 -22.94
C TRP A 94 13.95 -7.52 -24.06
N ALA A 95 13.67 -6.26 -24.38
CA ALA A 95 14.58 -5.46 -25.18
C ALA A 95 15.93 -5.35 -24.43
N PRO A 96 17.09 -5.35 -25.11
CA PRO A 96 18.42 -5.33 -24.48
C PRO A 96 18.59 -4.24 -23.41
N GLY A 97 17.97 -3.07 -23.58
CA GLY A 97 17.98 -1.98 -22.59
C GLY A 97 17.18 -2.23 -21.31
N GLN A 98 16.25 -3.19 -21.30
CA GLN A 98 15.47 -3.57 -20.12
C GLN A 98 16.20 -4.55 -19.20
N LEU A 99 17.19 -5.27 -19.72
CA LEU A 99 17.98 -6.24 -18.95
C LEU A 99 18.68 -5.57 -17.76
N TRP A 100 19.35 -4.45 -18.00
CA TRP A 100 20.08 -3.70 -16.96
C TRP A 100 19.16 -3.18 -15.85
N LEU A 101 18.02 -2.58 -16.21
CA LEU A 101 17.05 -2.10 -15.23
C LEU A 101 16.47 -3.23 -14.37
N SER A 102 16.29 -4.41 -14.98
CA SER A 102 15.84 -5.58 -14.25
C SER A 102 16.92 -6.18 -13.34
N VAL A 103 18.19 -6.18 -13.74
CA VAL A 103 19.31 -6.59 -12.88
C VAL A 103 19.41 -5.66 -11.66
N VAL A 104 19.39 -4.33 -11.87
CA VAL A 104 19.40 -3.35 -10.78
C VAL A 104 18.16 -3.53 -9.88
N GLY A 105 17.01 -3.83 -10.46
CA GLY A 105 15.79 -4.13 -9.69
C GLY A 105 15.90 -5.41 -8.86
N ALA A 106 16.49 -6.46 -9.40
CA ALA A 106 16.74 -7.70 -8.68
C ALA A 106 17.75 -7.48 -7.53
N LEU A 107 18.84 -6.74 -7.78
CA LEU A 107 19.79 -6.34 -6.74
C LEU A 107 19.12 -5.50 -5.66
N GLY A 108 18.24 -4.57 -6.05
CA GLY A 108 17.42 -3.81 -5.11
C GLY A 108 16.52 -4.69 -4.26
N ALA A 109 15.94 -5.76 -4.83
CA ALA A 109 15.14 -6.74 -4.08
C ALA A 109 15.99 -7.44 -3.02
N VAL A 110 17.17 -7.92 -3.42
CA VAL A 110 18.11 -8.58 -2.52
C VAL A 110 18.55 -7.63 -1.41
N ALA A 111 18.82 -6.36 -1.73
CA ALA A 111 19.20 -5.35 -0.75
C ALA A 111 18.07 -5.05 0.25
N VAL A 112 16.83 -4.90 -0.21
CA VAL A 112 15.64 -4.69 0.66
C VAL A 112 15.41 -5.90 1.57
N LEU A 113 15.53 -7.13 1.04
CA LEU A 113 15.45 -8.35 1.83
C LEU A 113 16.58 -8.44 2.86
N GLY A 114 17.81 -8.10 2.47
CA GLY A 114 18.97 -8.05 3.35
C GLY A 114 18.80 -7.04 4.48
N ALA A 115 18.27 -5.85 4.19
CA ALA A 115 17.96 -4.83 5.19
C ALA A 115 16.90 -5.32 6.18
N CYS A 116 15.83 -5.98 5.70
CA CYS A 116 14.82 -6.56 6.58
C CYS A 116 15.41 -7.67 7.47
N ALA A 117 16.19 -8.58 6.88
CA ALA A 117 16.86 -9.65 7.62
C ALA A 117 17.82 -9.10 8.69
N TRP A 118 18.51 -7.99 8.40
CA TRP A 118 19.34 -7.29 9.37
C TRP A 118 18.50 -6.74 10.53
N CYS A 119 17.40 -6.04 10.24
CA CYS A 119 16.55 -5.45 11.29
C CYS A 119 15.87 -6.52 12.16
N LEU A 120 15.56 -7.68 11.59
CA LEU A 120 15.02 -8.83 12.33
C LEU A 120 15.99 -9.44 13.34
N ARG A 121 17.27 -9.03 13.37
CA ARG A 121 18.20 -9.44 14.44
C ARG A 121 17.72 -9.04 15.84
N GLY A 122 16.87 -8.02 15.96
CA GLY A 122 16.21 -7.69 17.23
C GLY A 122 15.46 -8.88 17.83
N LEU A 123 14.98 -9.81 17.00
CA LEU A 123 14.39 -11.06 17.47
C LEU A 123 15.37 -11.90 18.28
N ALA A 124 16.70 -11.79 18.11
CA ALA A 124 17.65 -12.55 18.92
C ALA A 124 17.42 -12.37 20.44
N THR A 125 16.87 -11.21 20.84
CA THR A 125 16.36 -11.01 22.19
C THR A 125 14.91 -11.51 22.30
N PRO A 126 14.62 -12.52 23.14
CA PRO A 126 13.27 -13.05 23.31
C PRO A 126 12.42 -12.11 24.18
N THR A 127 12.06 -10.97 23.63
CA THR A 127 11.15 -10.03 24.27
C THR A 127 9.73 -10.20 23.72
N VAL A 128 8.75 -10.21 24.62
CA VAL A 128 7.33 -10.16 24.27
C VAL A 128 6.79 -8.89 24.88
N GLY A 129 6.27 -7.99 24.04
CA GLY A 129 5.68 -6.75 24.51
C GLY A 129 4.55 -7.01 25.51
N PHE A 130 4.41 -6.14 26.52
CA PHE A 130 3.29 -6.25 27.46
C PHE A 130 1.95 -6.26 26.73
N ASP A 131 1.70 -5.29 25.84
CA ASP A 131 0.47 -5.21 25.05
C ASP A 131 0.37 -6.34 24.01
N ALA A 132 1.50 -6.78 23.45
CA ALA A 132 1.53 -7.99 22.62
C ALA A 132 0.95 -9.18 23.36
N ARG A 133 1.46 -9.47 24.56
CA ARG A 133 0.96 -10.53 25.41
C ARG A 133 -0.49 -10.28 25.84
N ALA A 134 -0.76 -9.11 26.40
CA ALA A 134 -2.00 -8.78 27.07
C ALA A 134 -3.19 -8.64 26.10
N LEU A 135 -2.93 -8.19 24.87
CA LEU A 135 -3.98 -7.83 23.92
C LEU A 135 -4.00 -8.79 22.75
N TRP A 136 -2.86 -9.02 22.08
CA TRP A 136 -2.85 -9.69 20.78
C TRP A 136 -2.74 -11.21 20.91
N LEU A 137 -1.77 -11.68 21.69
CA LEU A 137 -1.43 -13.10 21.77
C LEU A 137 -2.43 -13.89 22.61
N MET A 138 -2.89 -13.35 23.75
CA MET A 138 -3.95 -14.01 24.53
C MET A 138 -5.23 -14.21 23.73
N ARG A 139 -5.56 -13.29 22.81
CA ARG A 139 -6.73 -13.43 21.93
C ARG A 139 -6.55 -14.50 20.86
N GLY A 140 -5.32 -14.81 20.44
CA GLY A 140 -5.07 -15.98 19.61
C GLY A 140 -5.59 -17.27 20.24
N GLY A 141 -5.53 -17.36 21.58
CA GLY A 141 -6.03 -18.51 22.33
C GLY A 141 -7.55 -18.65 22.29
N TRP A 142 -8.29 -17.56 22.04
CA TRP A 142 -9.76 -17.60 21.98
C TRP A 142 -10.24 -18.44 20.79
N PHE A 143 -9.54 -18.39 19.66
CA PHE A 143 -9.87 -19.14 18.45
C PHE A 143 -9.41 -20.61 18.51
N LEU A 144 -8.70 -21.00 19.57
CA LEU A 144 -8.38 -22.41 19.85
C LEU A 144 -9.52 -23.15 20.57
N GLN A 145 -10.49 -22.42 21.11
CA GLN A 145 -11.55 -22.97 21.94
C GLN A 145 -12.79 -23.38 21.13
N SER A 146 -13.82 -23.89 21.80
CA SER A 146 -15.13 -24.10 21.19
C SER A 146 -15.86 -22.76 21.00
N HIS A 147 -16.78 -22.70 20.03
CA HIS A 147 -17.52 -21.47 19.74
C HIS A 147 -18.28 -20.94 20.97
N HIS A 148 -18.85 -21.84 21.76
CA HIS A 148 -19.49 -21.50 23.02
C HIS A 148 -18.52 -20.83 24.01
N GLN A 149 -17.32 -21.40 24.21
CA GLN A 149 -16.31 -20.82 25.10
C GLN A 149 -15.82 -19.46 24.61
N LEU A 150 -15.67 -19.28 23.29
CA LEU A 150 -15.36 -17.99 22.68
C LEU A 150 -16.42 -16.94 23.03
N LEU A 151 -17.71 -17.26 22.83
CA LEU A 151 -18.82 -16.35 23.13
C LEU A 151 -18.87 -15.98 24.61
N VAL A 152 -18.69 -16.97 25.49
CA VAL A 152 -18.61 -16.75 26.95
C VAL A 152 -17.47 -15.78 27.27
N LYS A 153 -16.25 -16.02 26.76
CA LYS A 153 -15.10 -15.13 26.99
C LYS A 153 -15.30 -13.72 26.47
N MET A 154 -15.99 -13.55 25.35
CA MET A 154 -16.31 -12.22 24.82
C MET A 154 -17.35 -11.46 25.66
N ARG A 155 -18.14 -12.16 26.48
CA ARG A 155 -19.23 -11.58 27.29
C ARG A 155 -18.89 -11.42 28.78
N ILE A 156 -17.88 -12.12 29.32
CA ILE A 156 -17.55 -12.09 30.77
C ILE A 156 -17.06 -10.68 31.24
N PRO A 157 -17.64 -10.14 32.33
CA PRO A 157 -17.36 -8.79 32.85
C PRO A 157 -16.12 -8.64 33.75
N ASP A 158 -15.44 -9.72 34.15
CA ASP A 158 -14.50 -9.66 35.30
C ASP A 158 -12.99 -9.52 34.94
N ILE A 159 -12.62 -9.49 33.66
CA ILE A 159 -11.21 -9.31 33.26
C ILE A 159 -10.98 -7.85 32.83
N PRO A 160 -10.19 -7.02 33.54
CA PRO A 160 -10.13 -5.56 33.33
C PRO A 160 -9.45 -5.05 32.04
N LEU A 161 -8.79 -5.91 31.26
CA LEU A 161 -8.20 -5.56 29.95
C LEU A 161 -9.09 -6.08 28.79
N VAL A 162 -10.11 -5.34 28.36
CA VAL A 162 -11.00 -5.80 27.27
C VAL A 162 -10.97 -4.87 26.07
N GLN A 163 -10.46 -5.41 24.96
CA GLN A 163 -10.44 -4.82 23.61
C GLN A 163 -10.99 -5.83 22.59
N SER A 164 -12.10 -6.52 22.90
CA SER A 164 -12.76 -7.43 21.94
C SER A 164 -13.14 -6.76 20.62
N VAL A 165 -13.23 -5.43 20.62
CA VAL A 165 -13.49 -4.59 19.44
C VAL A 165 -12.35 -4.63 18.44
N TYR A 166 -11.10 -4.83 18.90
CA TYR A 166 -9.95 -4.81 18.01
C TYR A 166 -10.05 -5.89 16.94
N PRO A 167 -9.89 -5.51 15.65
CA PRO A 167 -9.90 -6.44 14.54
C PRO A 167 -8.93 -7.63 14.71
N PRO A 168 -9.24 -8.80 14.12
CA PRO A 168 -8.66 -10.05 14.57
C PRO A 168 -7.37 -10.44 13.86
N LEU A 169 -6.82 -9.67 12.90
CA LEU A 169 -5.73 -10.14 12.02
C LEU A 169 -4.55 -10.72 12.79
N VAL A 170 -3.99 -9.99 13.77
CA VAL A 170 -2.83 -10.46 14.54
C VAL A 170 -3.18 -11.69 15.39
N SER A 171 -4.34 -11.66 16.06
CA SER A 171 -4.79 -12.79 16.89
C SER A 171 -5.16 -14.04 16.08
N ALA A 172 -5.76 -13.87 14.91
CA ALA A 172 -6.16 -14.96 14.02
C ALA A 172 -4.94 -15.61 13.36
N THR A 173 -3.97 -14.81 12.92
CA THR A 173 -2.67 -15.31 12.45
C THR A 173 -1.95 -16.08 13.57
N THR A 174 -1.95 -15.56 14.80
CA THR A 174 -1.37 -16.24 15.96
C THR A 174 -2.05 -17.60 16.21
N SER A 175 -3.39 -17.62 16.22
CA SER A 175 -4.16 -18.85 16.35
C SER A 175 -3.85 -19.86 15.25
N LEU A 176 -3.73 -19.41 14.00
CA LEU A 176 -3.38 -20.27 12.87
C LEU A 176 -1.99 -20.87 13.05
N ALA A 177 -1.00 -20.07 13.45
CA ALA A 177 0.36 -20.53 13.72
C ALA A 177 0.35 -21.66 14.76
N TRP A 178 -0.37 -21.45 15.86
CA TRP A 178 -0.50 -22.41 16.95
C TRP A 178 -1.24 -23.68 16.52
N ARG A 179 -2.29 -23.57 15.69
CA ARG A 179 -3.04 -24.71 15.16
C ARG A 179 -2.23 -25.57 14.21
N VAL A 180 -1.53 -24.94 13.28
CA VAL A 180 -0.78 -25.64 12.22
C VAL A 180 0.45 -26.35 12.78
N THR A 181 1.08 -25.77 13.80
CA THR A 181 2.37 -26.27 14.32
C THR A 181 2.22 -27.08 15.61
N GLY A 182 1.10 -26.94 16.31
CA GLY A 182 0.91 -27.48 17.66
C GLY A 182 1.68 -26.73 18.76
N ASP A 183 2.49 -25.73 18.42
CA ASP A 183 3.28 -24.93 19.36
C ASP A 183 2.52 -23.67 19.75
N GLN A 184 2.03 -23.58 20.99
CA GLN A 184 1.31 -22.41 21.52
C GLN A 184 2.25 -21.36 22.16
N SER A 185 3.52 -21.37 21.77
CA SER A 185 4.50 -20.40 22.26
C SER A 185 4.16 -18.97 21.84
N GLN A 186 4.21 -18.04 22.80
CA GLN A 186 4.16 -16.60 22.53
C GLN A 186 5.30 -16.17 21.61
N ARG A 187 6.45 -16.84 21.73
CA ARG A 187 7.63 -16.53 20.94
C ARG A 187 7.42 -16.85 19.47
N LEU A 188 6.76 -17.97 19.15
CA LEU A 188 6.36 -18.28 17.77
C LEU A 188 5.47 -17.17 17.19
N ALA A 189 4.48 -16.74 17.95
CA ALA A 189 3.57 -15.69 17.50
C ALA A 189 4.29 -14.37 17.23
N VAL A 190 5.19 -13.93 18.13
CA VAL A 190 6.03 -12.75 17.93
C VAL A 190 6.85 -12.85 16.63
N VAL A 191 7.50 -13.99 16.40
CA VAL A 191 8.30 -14.21 15.18
C VAL A 191 7.44 -14.13 13.92
N VAL A 192 6.26 -14.76 13.91
CA VAL A 192 5.34 -14.73 12.76
C VAL A 192 4.86 -13.30 12.48
N ILE A 193 4.50 -12.53 13.51
CA ILE A 193 4.07 -11.13 13.33
C ILE A 193 5.22 -10.25 12.84
N ALA A 194 6.45 -10.43 13.34
CA ALA A 194 7.62 -9.71 12.86
C ALA A 194 7.94 -10.02 11.38
N LEU A 195 7.71 -11.27 10.95
CA LEU A 195 7.84 -11.66 9.53
C LEU A 195 6.74 -10.99 8.67
N LEU A 196 5.50 -10.86 9.17
CA LEU A 196 4.46 -10.13 8.46
C LEU A 196 4.71 -8.62 8.42
N ASN A 197 5.25 -8.01 9.49
CA ASN A 197 5.74 -6.63 9.48
C ASN A 197 6.79 -6.46 8.37
N SER A 198 7.71 -7.42 8.26
CA SER A 198 8.73 -7.44 7.20
C SER A 198 8.09 -7.52 5.81
N CYS A 199 7.08 -8.37 5.62
CA CYS A 199 6.34 -8.43 4.37
C CYS A 199 5.69 -7.07 4.02
N ALA A 200 5.05 -6.40 4.99
CA ALA A 200 4.42 -5.11 4.76
C ALA A 200 5.44 -4.01 4.37
N VAL A 201 6.58 -3.93 5.07
CA VAL A 201 7.62 -2.93 4.75
C VAL A 201 8.33 -3.25 3.43
N ILE A 202 8.56 -4.53 3.11
CA ILE A 202 9.12 -4.92 1.80
C ILE A 202 8.17 -4.46 0.70
N THR A 203 6.87 -4.70 0.84
CA THR A 203 5.87 -4.24 -0.13
C THR A 203 5.90 -2.72 -0.28
N ALA A 204 5.86 -1.96 0.83
CA ALA A 204 5.91 -0.50 0.77
C ALA A 204 7.21 0.01 0.11
N SER A 205 8.35 -0.56 0.47
CA SER A 205 9.66 -0.18 -0.07
C SER A 205 9.81 -0.54 -1.54
N TRP A 206 9.22 -1.65 -1.97
CA TRP A 206 9.21 -2.07 -3.38
C TRP A 206 8.54 -1.05 -4.30
N ALA A 207 7.59 -0.27 -3.79
CA ALA A 207 6.97 0.81 -4.56
C ALA A 207 7.98 1.89 -4.98
N LEU A 208 9.03 2.17 -4.18
CA LEU A 208 10.10 3.11 -4.55
C LEU A 208 11.00 2.54 -5.66
N VAL A 209 11.30 1.24 -5.59
CA VAL A 209 12.03 0.55 -6.66
C VAL A 209 11.24 0.60 -7.96
N GLU A 210 9.93 0.34 -7.91
CA GLU A 210 9.05 0.39 -9.08
C GLU A 210 8.82 1.82 -9.60
N ALA A 211 8.78 2.81 -8.72
CA ALA A 211 8.73 4.23 -9.09
C ALA A 211 10.01 4.65 -9.83
N GLY A 212 11.18 4.32 -9.27
CA GLY A 212 12.47 4.59 -9.91
C GLY A 212 12.61 3.90 -11.26
N ARG A 213 12.21 2.63 -11.36
CA ARG A 213 12.21 1.86 -12.62
C ARG A 213 11.27 2.47 -13.66
N SER A 214 10.04 2.80 -13.27
CA SER A 214 9.06 3.39 -14.18
C SER A 214 9.50 4.76 -14.69
N ALA A 215 10.10 5.57 -13.81
CA ALA A 215 10.66 6.85 -14.18
C ALA A 215 11.85 6.71 -15.15
N ALA A 216 12.78 5.80 -14.87
CA ALA A 216 13.91 5.48 -15.74
C ALA A 216 13.45 5.08 -17.15
N LEU A 217 12.44 4.21 -17.24
CA LEU A 217 11.87 3.76 -18.52
C LEU A 217 11.21 4.91 -19.29
N ARG A 218 10.44 5.78 -18.63
CA ARG A 218 9.78 6.93 -19.25
C ARG A 218 10.78 7.98 -19.76
N LEU A 219 11.89 8.16 -19.06
CA LEU A 219 12.98 9.03 -19.50
C LEU A 219 13.71 8.45 -20.70
N ALA A 220 13.98 7.13 -20.69
CA ALA A 220 14.64 6.44 -21.79
C ALA A 220 13.78 6.41 -23.08
N SER A 221 12.46 6.39 -22.97
CA SER A 221 11.55 6.37 -24.13
C SER A 221 11.29 7.75 -24.75
N GLY A 222 11.81 8.84 -24.17
CA GLY A 222 11.65 10.19 -24.72
C GLY A 222 10.19 10.70 -24.74
N ASP A 223 9.30 10.08 -23.96
CA ASP A 223 7.83 10.27 -23.99
C ASP A 223 7.37 11.60 -23.34
N GLY A 224 8.23 12.63 -23.41
CA GLY A 224 8.13 13.89 -22.69
C GLY A 224 7.12 14.91 -23.21
N GLY A 225 6.26 14.55 -24.19
CA GLY A 225 5.16 15.42 -24.63
C GLY A 225 4.98 15.65 -26.14
N ARG A 226 5.58 14.85 -27.03
CA ARG A 226 5.21 14.92 -28.46
C ARG A 226 3.89 14.18 -28.70
N ARG A 227 2.83 14.94 -29.00
CA ARG A 227 1.63 14.41 -29.69
C ARG A 227 2.09 13.53 -30.86
N PRO A 228 1.40 12.42 -31.17
CA PRO A 228 1.73 11.58 -32.31
C PRO A 228 1.45 12.35 -33.59
N ALA A 229 2.41 13.14 -34.06
CA ALA A 229 2.44 13.57 -35.43
C ALA A 229 2.71 12.31 -36.26
N LEU A 230 1.80 12.01 -37.19
CA LEU A 230 2.03 11.04 -38.25
C LEU A 230 3.38 11.33 -38.91
N VAL A 231 4.40 10.54 -38.59
CA VAL A 231 5.67 10.57 -39.31
C VAL A 231 6.07 9.14 -39.59
N SER A 232 5.89 8.80 -40.87
CA SER A 232 6.79 8.03 -41.72
C SER A 232 7.57 6.89 -41.08
N ARG A 233 7.20 5.66 -41.48
CA ARG A 233 8.06 4.48 -41.41
C ARG A 233 9.36 4.76 -42.18
N GLY A 234 10.43 5.10 -41.47
CA GLY A 234 11.77 5.21 -42.04
C GLY A 234 12.85 5.06 -40.97
N ALA A 235 13.60 3.97 -41.05
CA ALA A 235 14.82 3.65 -40.29
C ALA A 235 14.67 3.53 -38.75
N ALA A 236 14.29 2.34 -38.29
CA ALA A 236 14.45 1.93 -36.90
C ALA A 236 15.94 1.80 -36.55
N SER A 237 16.52 2.84 -35.96
CA SER A 237 17.76 2.72 -35.19
C SER A 237 17.49 1.79 -34.01
N GLY A 238 18.33 0.76 -33.84
CA GLY A 238 18.18 -0.23 -32.77
C GLY A 238 18.15 0.42 -31.38
N PRO A 239 17.60 -0.27 -30.36
CA PRO A 239 17.47 0.29 -29.02
C PRO A 239 18.84 0.63 -28.46
N ALA A 240 19.16 1.93 -28.40
CA ALA A 240 20.35 2.42 -27.74
C ALA A 240 20.36 1.91 -26.29
N LEU A 241 21.51 1.43 -25.82
CA LEU A 241 21.72 1.11 -24.41
C LEU A 241 21.30 2.32 -23.58
N PRO A 242 20.54 2.14 -22.47
CA PRO A 242 20.21 3.24 -21.59
C PRO A 242 21.51 3.92 -21.17
N THR A 243 21.68 5.20 -21.54
CA THR A 243 22.79 6.01 -21.08
C THR A 243 22.82 5.97 -19.54
N GLY A 244 24.01 6.01 -18.91
CA GLY A 244 24.15 5.88 -17.45
C GLY A 244 23.24 6.83 -16.65
N ALA A 245 22.87 7.95 -17.26
CA ALA A 245 21.87 8.91 -16.83
C ALA A 245 20.47 8.34 -16.53
N ALA A 246 19.96 7.45 -17.37
CA ALA A 246 18.61 6.88 -17.22
C ALA A 246 18.52 5.91 -16.03
N VAL A 247 19.66 5.49 -15.47
CA VAL A 247 19.73 4.56 -14.33
C VAL A 247 19.63 5.29 -12.98
N VAL A 248 19.87 6.62 -12.95
CA VAL A 248 19.88 7.42 -11.71
C VAL A 248 18.57 7.28 -10.91
N PRO A 249 17.36 7.44 -11.49
CA PRO A 249 16.11 7.29 -10.75
C PRO A 249 15.93 5.89 -10.15
N MET A 250 16.44 4.87 -10.86
CA MET A 250 16.38 3.49 -10.41
C MET A 250 17.28 3.27 -9.18
N VAL A 251 18.53 3.76 -9.24
CA VAL A 251 19.47 3.68 -8.11
C VAL A 251 18.93 4.44 -6.91
N VAL A 252 18.44 5.66 -7.10
CA VAL A 252 17.83 6.46 -6.03
C VAL A 252 16.59 5.74 -5.45
N GLY A 253 15.77 5.11 -6.29
CA GLY A 253 14.63 4.29 -5.85
C GLY A 253 15.06 3.11 -4.98
N VAL A 254 16.12 2.38 -5.37
CA VAL A 254 16.69 1.27 -4.58
C VAL A 254 17.27 1.74 -3.26
N VAL A 255 18.09 2.79 -3.27
CA VAL A 255 18.67 3.36 -2.03
C VAL A 255 17.57 3.83 -1.10
N SER A 256 16.57 4.55 -1.62
CA SER A 256 15.44 5.04 -0.84
C SER A 256 14.61 3.89 -0.27
N ALA A 257 14.42 2.79 -1.02
CA ALA A 257 13.73 1.60 -0.54
C ALA A 257 14.47 0.95 0.63
N VAL A 258 15.79 0.79 0.53
CA VAL A 258 16.62 0.22 1.60
C VAL A 258 16.60 1.12 2.84
N LEU A 259 16.75 2.43 2.67
CA LEU A 259 16.66 3.40 3.77
C LEU A 259 15.29 3.39 4.42
N LEU A 260 14.21 3.26 3.64
CA LEU A 260 12.86 3.18 4.17
C LEU A 260 12.67 1.96 5.08
N VAL A 261 13.29 0.82 4.76
CA VAL A 261 13.28 -0.35 5.66
C VAL A 261 13.93 -0.03 7.01
N PHE A 262 15.13 0.56 7.00
CA PHE A 262 15.83 0.91 8.24
C PHE A 262 15.08 1.96 9.06
N VAL A 263 14.57 3.00 8.40
CA VAL A 263 13.73 4.03 9.01
C VAL A 263 12.46 3.41 9.60
N ALA A 264 11.83 2.48 8.87
CA ALA A 264 10.62 1.83 9.32
C ALA A 264 10.85 1.02 10.59
N PHE A 265 11.87 0.17 10.61
CA PHE A 265 12.24 -0.58 11.81
C PHE A 265 12.70 0.34 12.94
N GLY A 266 13.43 1.42 12.66
CA GLY A 266 13.86 2.38 13.68
C GLY A 266 12.71 3.14 14.33
N ILE A 267 11.69 3.53 13.57
CA ILE A 267 10.48 4.21 14.11
C ILE A 267 9.63 3.24 14.94
N THR A 268 9.53 2.00 14.47
CA THR A 268 8.67 0.96 15.05
C THR A 268 9.39 0.11 16.10
N GLU A 269 10.65 0.40 16.44
CA GLU A 269 11.38 -0.29 17.51
C GLU A 269 10.87 0.18 18.89
N PRO A 270 10.68 -0.72 19.87
CA PRO A 270 10.87 -2.18 19.82
C PRO A 270 9.63 -2.96 19.35
N PHE A 271 8.56 -2.28 18.94
CA PHE A 271 7.26 -2.89 18.62
C PHE A 271 7.29 -3.87 17.44
N ALA A 272 8.11 -3.60 16.40
CA ALA A 272 8.21 -4.44 15.20
C ALA A 272 8.68 -5.87 15.45
N THR A 273 9.44 -6.11 16.52
CA THR A 273 9.97 -7.41 16.90
C THR A 273 9.36 -7.97 18.18
N ASN A 274 8.39 -7.28 18.79
CA ASN A 274 7.84 -7.63 20.10
C ASN A 274 6.38 -8.09 20.04
N GLY A 275 5.82 -8.26 18.84
CA GLY A 275 4.48 -8.83 18.59
C GLY A 275 3.32 -7.82 18.66
N TYR A 276 3.60 -6.52 18.57
CA TYR A 276 2.58 -5.49 18.50
C TYR A 276 1.87 -5.49 17.15
N ALA A 277 0.60 -5.07 17.14
CA ALA A 277 -0.16 -4.87 15.91
C ALA A 277 0.12 -3.51 15.25
N ASP A 278 0.73 -2.57 15.97
CA ASP A 278 0.91 -1.20 15.51
C ASP A 278 1.77 -1.11 14.22
N PRO A 279 2.91 -1.83 14.14
CA PRO A 279 3.75 -1.80 12.94
C PRO A 279 3.07 -2.37 11.69
N ILE A 280 2.29 -3.45 11.81
CA ILE A 280 1.72 -4.09 10.61
C ILE A 280 0.71 -3.18 9.91
N TRP A 281 -0.13 -2.46 10.67
CA TRP A 281 -1.11 -1.56 10.06
C TRP A 281 -0.45 -0.28 9.54
N SER A 282 0.54 0.26 10.26
CA SER A 282 1.22 1.49 9.85
C SER A 282 2.04 1.28 8.57
N LEU A 283 2.78 0.17 8.46
CA LEU A 283 3.56 -0.20 7.27
C LEU A 283 2.65 -0.53 6.07
N ALA A 284 1.58 -1.29 6.31
CA ALA A 284 0.63 -1.60 5.24
C ALA A 284 -0.10 -0.34 4.74
N ALA A 285 -0.39 0.63 5.61
CA ALA A 285 -1.01 1.90 5.23
C ALA A 285 -0.09 2.72 4.32
N VAL A 286 1.21 2.79 4.64
CA VAL A 286 2.20 3.43 3.75
C VAL A 286 2.25 2.74 2.38
N GLY A 287 2.27 1.40 2.35
CA GLY A 287 2.20 0.67 1.08
C GLY A 287 0.90 0.92 0.31
N ALA A 288 -0.24 1.05 0.99
CA ALA A 288 -1.52 1.39 0.36
C ALA A 288 -1.52 2.82 -0.21
N VAL A 289 -0.90 3.80 0.49
CA VAL A 289 -0.66 5.14 -0.06
C VAL A 289 0.24 5.06 -1.29
N ALA A 290 1.33 4.32 -1.20
CA ALA A 290 2.31 4.17 -2.27
C ALA A 290 1.66 3.62 -3.55
N TYR A 291 0.95 2.50 -3.46
CA TYR A 291 0.35 1.83 -4.61
C TYR A 291 -0.99 2.44 -5.05
N GLY A 292 -1.85 2.79 -4.09
CA GLY A 292 -3.23 3.19 -4.33
C GLY A 292 -3.39 4.65 -4.64
N LEU A 293 -2.48 5.50 -4.13
CA LEU A 293 -2.60 6.95 -4.22
C LEU A 293 -1.45 7.64 -4.97
N GLN A 294 -0.25 7.05 -5.00
CA GLN A 294 0.91 7.66 -5.67
C GLN A 294 1.35 6.98 -6.96
N ALA A 295 1.41 5.64 -7.00
CA ALA A 295 1.81 4.90 -8.19
C ALA A 295 0.79 5.05 -9.33
N GLU A 296 1.21 4.74 -10.56
CA GLU A 296 0.36 4.79 -11.74
C GLU A 296 -0.91 3.92 -11.57
N ALA A 297 -2.05 4.43 -12.07
CA ALA A 297 -3.32 3.71 -12.01
C ALA A 297 -3.25 2.44 -12.88
N SER A 298 -3.07 1.29 -12.23
CA SER A 298 -3.08 -0.01 -12.89
C SER A 298 -3.84 -1.01 -12.02
N ARG A 299 -4.45 -2.01 -12.67
CA ARG A 299 -5.15 -3.09 -11.95
C ARG A 299 -4.24 -3.78 -10.92
N ALA A 300 -2.96 -4.00 -11.26
CA ALA A 300 -2.04 -4.68 -10.36
C ALA A 300 -1.71 -3.82 -9.13
N ASN A 301 -1.55 -2.50 -9.29
CA ASN A 301 -1.35 -1.59 -8.16
C ASN A 301 -2.62 -1.48 -7.30
N LEU A 302 -3.81 -1.48 -7.92
CA LEU A 302 -5.07 -1.55 -7.19
C LEU A 302 -5.18 -2.88 -6.40
N GLY A 303 -4.78 -4.01 -6.99
CA GLY A 303 -4.74 -5.30 -6.29
C GLY A 303 -3.83 -5.30 -5.07
N VAL A 304 -2.63 -4.71 -5.17
CA VAL A 304 -1.73 -4.51 -4.01
C VAL A 304 -2.44 -3.66 -2.95
N THR A 305 -3.04 -2.55 -3.38
CA THR A 305 -3.74 -1.59 -2.50
C THR A 305 -4.86 -2.27 -1.73
N VAL A 306 -5.67 -3.09 -2.40
CA VAL A 306 -6.78 -3.80 -1.77
C VAL A 306 -6.29 -4.72 -0.65
N ILE A 307 -5.26 -5.53 -0.91
CA ILE A 307 -4.70 -6.43 0.10
C ILE A 307 -4.18 -5.62 1.29
N LEU A 308 -3.46 -4.52 1.03
CA LEU A 308 -2.90 -3.68 2.09
C LEU A 308 -3.97 -2.95 2.89
N ILE A 309 -5.04 -2.44 2.27
CA ILE A 309 -6.19 -1.84 2.97
C ILE A 309 -6.85 -2.85 3.89
N LEU A 310 -7.02 -4.10 3.44
CA LEU A 310 -7.57 -5.17 4.29
C LEU A 310 -6.65 -5.47 5.47
N VAL A 311 -5.32 -5.53 5.25
CA VAL A 311 -4.35 -5.68 6.34
C VAL A 311 -4.45 -4.53 7.33
N VAL A 312 -4.48 -3.29 6.86
CA VAL A 312 -4.62 -2.08 7.67
C VAL A 312 -5.88 -2.14 8.52
N GLY A 313 -7.03 -2.34 7.88
CA GLY A 313 -8.33 -2.27 8.54
C GLY A 313 -8.62 -3.45 9.48
N MET A 314 -8.00 -4.61 9.25
CA MET A 314 -8.20 -5.80 10.07
C MET A 314 -7.19 -5.97 11.21
N SER A 315 -6.25 -5.04 11.39
CA SER A 315 -5.17 -5.16 12.39
C SER A 315 -5.51 -4.54 13.75
N LYS A 316 -6.09 -3.33 13.76
CA LYS A 316 -6.35 -2.53 14.97
C LYS A 316 -7.38 -1.42 14.66
N ASP A 317 -7.97 -0.78 15.66
CA ASP A 317 -8.96 0.29 15.49
C ASP A 317 -8.42 1.52 14.74
N GLU A 318 -7.20 1.98 15.03
CA GLU A 318 -6.57 3.07 14.27
C GLU A 318 -6.32 2.65 12.81
N GLY A 319 -6.00 1.37 12.61
CA GLY A 319 -5.94 0.73 11.30
C GLY A 319 -7.31 0.73 10.61
N LEU A 320 -8.40 0.36 11.29
CA LEU A 320 -9.77 0.40 10.75
C LEU A 320 -10.16 1.80 10.27
N ALA A 321 -9.88 2.83 11.07
CA ALA A 321 -10.13 4.22 10.71
C ALA A 321 -9.29 4.65 9.51
N THR A 322 -7.99 4.35 9.52
CA THR A 322 -7.06 4.69 8.42
C THR A 322 -7.42 3.94 7.13
N GLY A 323 -7.77 2.66 7.22
CA GLY A 323 -8.23 1.84 6.10
C GLY A 323 -9.52 2.36 5.49
N SER A 324 -10.48 2.79 6.32
CA SER A 324 -11.72 3.42 5.85
C SER A 324 -11.46 4.73 5.10
N LEU A 325 -10.54 5.57 5.59
CA LEU A 325 -10.09 6.77 4.88
C LEU A 325 -9.42 6.41 3.54
N LEU A 326 -8.53 5.43 3.53
CA LEU A 326 -7.83 4.98 2.32
C LEU A 326 -8.80 4.46 1.27
N ILE A 327 -9.83 3.69 1.65
CA ILE A 327 -10.90 3.23 0.74
C ILE A 327 -11.54 4.42 0.03
N VAL A 328 -11.94 5.45 0.79
CA VAL A 328 -12.59 6.64 0.23
C VAL A 328 -11.64 7.38 -0.72
N LEU A 329 -10.39 7.59 -0.32
CA LEU A 329 -9.41 8.32 -1.14
C LEU A 329 -9.03 7.55 -2.41
N VAL A 330 -8.87 6.23 -2.35
CA VAL A 330 -8.54 5.39 -3.51
C VAL A 330 -9.72 5.33 -4.47
N ALA A 331 -10.95 5.17 -3.97
CA ALA A 331 -12.16 5.22 -4.80
C ALA A 331 -12.32 6.59 -5.47
N LEU A 332 -12.14 7.67 -4.70
CA LEU A 332 -12.20 9.05 -5.21
C LEU A 332 -11.14 9.28 -6.28
N ARG A 333 -9.89 8.87 -6.04
CA ARG A 333 -8.81 8.95 -7.02
C ARG A 333 -9.20 8.21 -8.30
N GLY A 334 -9.69 6.98 -8.17
CA GLY A 334 -10.15 6.17 -9.30
C GLY A 334 -11.17 6.91 -10.16
N VAL A 335 -12.18 7.53 -9.55
CA VAL A 335 -13.23 8.30 -10.26
C VAL A 335 -12.67 9.59 -10.88
N VAL A 336 -11.83 10.33 -10.16
CA VAL A 336 -11.28 11.62 -10.62
C VAL A 336 -10.29 11.45 -11.78
N THR A 337 -9.50 10.37 -11.78
CA THR A 337 -8.52 10.11 -12.84
C THR A 337 -9.12 9.46 -14.10
N MET A 338 -10.37 9.02 -14.06
CA MET A 338 -11.07 8.47 -15.23
C MET A 338 -11.32 9.54 -16.30
N ALA A 339 -11.18 9.14 -17.58
CA ALA A 339 -11.60 9.94 -18.73
C ALA A 339 -13.11 10.23 -18.68
N ALA A 340 -13.55 11.40 -19.13
CA ALA A 340 -14.93 11.87 -18.99
C ALA A 340 -15.97 10.88 -19.57
N GLY A 341 -15.68 10.30 -20.74
CA GLY A 341 -16.56 9.31 -21.38
C GLY A 341 -16.66 7.98 -20.61
N GLU A 342 -15.56 7.53 -20.00
CA GLU A 342 -15.55 6.32 -19.16
C GLU A 342 -16.22 6.57 -17.81
N ARG A 343 -15.99 7.75 -17.22
CA ARG A 343 -16.56 8.15 -15.94
C ARG A 343 -18.08 8.00 -15.95
N ARG A 344 -18.76 8.45 -16.99
CA ARG A 344 -20.23 8.32 -17.12
C ARG A 344 -20.71 6.86 -17.04
N ARG A 345 -19.93 5.90 -17.52
CA ARG A 345 -20.32 4.47 -17.58
C ARG A 345 -19.78 3.63 -16.43
N ARG A 346 -18.65 4.01 -15.83
CA ARG A 346 -17.83 3.13 -14.97
C ARG A 346 -17.44 3.73 -13.62
N TRP A 347 -17.93 4.93 -13.26
CA TRP A 347 -17.63 5.55 -11.96
C TRP A 347 -17.99 4.66 -10.75
N TRP A 348 -18.96 3.76 -10.90
CA TRP A 348 -19.40 2.86 -9.83
C TRP A 348 -18.38 1.75 -9.51
N HIS A 349 -17.46 1.40 -10.43
CA HIS A 349 -16.53 0.30 -10.20
C HIS A 349 -15.57 0.54 -9.02
N PRO A 350 -14.84 1.67 -8.93
CA PRO A 350 -14.03 1.99 -7.76
C PRO A 350 -14.85 2.03 -6.46
N VAL A 351 -16.09 2.53 -6.53
CA VAL A 351 -16.99 2.61 -5.37
C VAL A 351 -17.40 1.21 -4.90
N LEU A 352 -17.75 0.31 -5.82
CA LEU A 352 -18.12 -1.06 -5.47
C LEU A 352 -16.96 -1.82 -4.81
N ILE A 353 -15.74 -1.65 -5.32
CA ILE A 353 -14.55 -2.22 -4.70
C ILE A 353 -14.40 -1.67 -3.27
N GLY A 354 -14.50 -0.35 -3.10
CA GLY A 354 -14.42 0.27 -1.79
C GLY A 354 -15.51 -0.20 -0.82
N VAL A 355 -16.75 -0.40 -1.30
CA VAL A 355 -17.83 -0.98 -0.49
C VAL A 355 -17.50 -2.41 -0.06
N ALA A 356 -16.96 -3.24 -0.97
CA ALA A 356 -16.55 -4.60 -0.63
C ALA A 356 -15.42 -4.63 0.42
N GLU A 357 -14.45 -3.73 0.31
CA GLU A 357 -13.38 -3.56 1.30
C GLU A 357 -13.95 -3.09 2.65
N LEU A 358 -14.88 -2.13 2.64
CA LEU A 358 -15.50 -1.60 3.85
C LEU A 358 -16.32 -2.68 4.57
N VAL A 359 -17.05 -3.50 3.82
CA VAL A 359 -17.77 -4.66 4.36
C VAL A 359 -16.79 -5.65 5.00
N ALA A 360 -15.67 -5.94 4.34
CA ALA A 360 -14.68 -6.88 4.86
C ALA A 360 -14.05 -6.39 6.18
N ILE A 361 -13.59 -5.12 6.25
CA ILE A 361 -12.98 -4.57 7.47
C ILE A 361 -14.01 -4.26 8.57
N GLY A 362 -15.24 -3.89 8.18
CA GLY A 362 -16.34 -3.58 9.08
C GLY A 362 -17.10 -4.80 9.62
N ALA A 363 -16.90 -5.99 9.04
CA ALA A 363 -17.59 -7.21 9.46
C ALA A 363 -17.27 -7.58 10.92
N TRP A 364 -16.00 -7.50 11.34
CA TRP A 364 -15.61 -7.81 12.71
C TRP A 364 -16.30 -6.92 13.76
N PRO A 365 -16.17 -5.58 13.74
CA PRO A 365 -16.82 -4.73 14.73
C PRO A 365 -18.35 -4.88 14.72
N LEU A 366 -18.94 -5.14 13.55
CA LEU A 366 -20.38 -5.43 13.45
C LEU A 366 -20.75 -6.73 14.17
N VAL A 367 -20.02 -7.83 13.93
CA VAL A 367 -20.26 -9.13 14.59
C VAL A 367 -20.04 -9.01 16.10
N VAL A 368 -18.95 -8.37 16.54
CA VAL A 368 -18.66 -8.11 17.96
C VAL A 368 -19.83 -7.37 18.62
N ARG A 369 -20.43 -6.41 17.92
CA ARG A 369 -21.63 -5.70 18.39
C ARG A 369 -22.87 -6.59 18.45
N ILE A 370 -23.13 -7.39 17.43
CA ILE A 370 -24.27 -8.32 17.38
C ILE A 370 -24.20 -9.35 18.51
N VAL A 371 -23.01 -9.89 18.80
CA VAL A 371 -22.85 -10.89 19.89
C VAL A 371 -22.81 -10.26 21.28
N HIS A 372 -22.98 -8.93 21.38
CA HIS A 372 -22.92 -8.15 22.62
C HIS A 372 -21.60 -8.37 23.37
N ALA A 373 -20.49 -8.42 22.64
CA ALA A 373 -19.17 -8.52 23.26
C ALA A 373 -18.84 -7.24 24.04
N ARG A 374 -18.08 -7.39 25.12
CA ARG A 374 -17.67 -6.29 26.01
C ARG A 374 -16.74 -5.28 25.30
N GLY A 375 -16.70 -4.04 25.77
CA GLY A 375 -15.84 -2.97 25.24
C GLY A 375 -16.51 -2.01 24.26
N LEU A 376 -17.80 -2.19 23.95
CA LEU A 376 -18.59 -1.29 23.09
C LEU A 376 -19.36 -0.20 23.85
N THR A 377 -19.10 -0.01 25.16
CA THR A 377 -19.73 1.06 25.93
C THR A 377 -19.15 2.42 25.53
N SER A 378 -19.70 3.00 24.47
CA SER A 378 -19.33 4.31 23.93
C SER A 378 -19.87 5.42 24.81
N ASN A 379 -19.27 5.60 25.98
CA ASN A 379 -19.36 6.89 26.65
C ASN A 379 -18.29 7.79 26.01
N TYR A 380 -18.72 8.96 25.53
CA TYR A 380 -17.80 10.02 25.16
C TYR A 380 -17.35 10.75 26.42
N SER A 381 -16.12 11.27 26.42
CA SER A 381 -15.73 12.22 27.45
C SER A 381 -16.64 13.45 27.40
N PRO A 382 -16.90 14.12 28.53
CA PRO A 382 -17.68 15.36 28.54
C PRO A 382 -17.15 16.36 27.51
N ALA A 383 -18.02 16.92 26.66
CA ALA A 383 -17.64 17.80 25.54
C ALA A 383 -16.73 18.97 25.97
N ARG A 384 -16.92 19.50 27.19
CA ARG A 384 -16.06 20.54 27.77
C ARG A 384 -14.58 20.17 27.89
N LEU A 385 -14.24 18.87 27.89
CA LEU A 385 -12.86 18.37 27.97
C LEU A 385 -12.22 18.12 26.61
N TRP A 386 -12.97 18.18 25.50
CA TRP A 386 -12.46 17.79 24.19
C TRP A 386 -11.30 18.69 23.74
N ALA A 387 -11.42 20.00 23.92
CA ALA A 387 -10.37 20.95 23.54
C ALA A 387 -9.06 20.74 24.32
N SER A 388 -9.14 20.58 25.65
CA SER A 388 -7.96 20.33 26.48
C SER A 388 -7.32 18.97 26.19
N ARG A 389 -8.14 17.94 25.91
CA ARG A 389 -7.65 16.61 25.52
C ARG A 389 -7.02 16.62 24.14
N ALA A 390 -7.61 17.30 23.15
CA ALA A 390 -7.03 17.45 21.82
C ALA A 390 -5.67 18.16 21.86
N ARG A 391 -5.54 19.20 22.70
CA ARG A 391 -4.25 19.87 22.94
C ARG A 391 -3.23 18.93 23.56
N ALA A 392 -3.61 18.19 24.62
CA ALA A 392 -2.73 17.21 25.24
C ALA A 392 -2.28 16.12 24.24
N SER A 393 -3.17 15.67 23.35
CA SER A 393 -2.83 14.73 22.28
C SER A 393 -1.84 15.31 21.29
N TYR A 394 -2.04 16.54 20.84
CA TYR A 394 -1.11 17.24 19.96
C TYR A 394 0.28 17.37 20.61
N ASP A 395 0.33 17.84 21.85
CA ASP A 395 1.58 18.02 22.60
C ASP A 395 2.29 16.67 22.80
N GLY A 396 1.54 15.60 23.10
CA GLY A 396 2.09 14.25 23.27
C GLY A 396 2.60 13.60 21.97
N MET A 397 2.01 13.93 20.81
CA MET A 397 2.43 13.40 19.51
C MET A 397 3.66 14.11 18.96
N THR A 398 3.84 15.40 19.29
CA THR A 398 4.87 16.28 18.71
C THR A 398 6.28 15.68 18.71
N PRO A 399 6.78 15.03 19.79
CA PRO A 399 8.11 14.42 19.80
C PRO A 399 8.36 13.37 18.70
N TYR A 400 7.29 12.68 18.27
CA TYR A 400 7.35 11.57 17.31
C TYR A 400 7.15 12.04 15.86
N LEU A 401 6.78 13.31 15.66
CA LEU A 401 6.46 13.87 14.33
C LEU A 401 7.56 14.80 13.79
N HIS A 402 8.77 14.74 14.34
CA HIS A 402 9.91 15.57 13.93
C HIS A 402 10.24 15.46 12.43
N VAL A 403 9.98 14.31 11.79
CA VAL A 403 10.15 14.15 10.33
C VAL A 403 9.32 15.16 9.54
N LEU A 404 8.19 15.65 10.06
CA LEU A 404 7.38 16.65 9.38
C LEU A 404 8.14 17.98 9.19
N ALA A 405 9.07 18.30 10.08
CA ALA A 405 9.95 19.46 9.93
C ALA A 405 10.87 19.36 8.70
N LEU A 406 11.15 18.14 8.22
CA LEU A 406 11.88 17.88 6.97
C LEU A 406 10.93 17.68 5.78
N ALA A 407 9.88 16.86 5.96
CA ALA A 407 8.97 16.47 4.89
C ALA A 407 8.21 17.67 4.30
N ILE A 408 7.79 18.63 5.14
CA ILE A 408 7.07 19.83 4.68
C ILE A 408 7.97 20.69 3.76
N PRO A 409 9.17 21.15 4.17
CA PRO A 409 10.05 21.90 3.27
C PRO A 409 10.41 21.14 1.99
N VAL A 410 10.72 19.84 2.09
CA VAL A 410 11.04 19.00 0.92
C VAL A 410 9.86 18.94 -0.05
N ALA A 411 8.65 18.77 0.45
CA ALA A 411 7.45 18.72 -0.39
C ALA A 411 7.11 20.07 -1.02
N VAL A 412 7.30 21.18 -0.30
CA VAL A 412 7.09 22.54 -0.82
C VAL A 412 8.10 22.84 -1.94
N VAL A 413 9.40 22.65 -1.68
CA VAL A 413 10.46 22.88 -2.67
C VAL A 413 10.29 21.94 -3.86
N GLY A 414 10.06 20.65 -3.62
CA GLY A 414 9.78 19.67 -4.66
C GLY A 414 8.56 20.04 -5.49
N GLY A 415 7.47 20.48 -4.86
CA GLY A 415 6.25 20.92 -5.55
C GLY A 415 6.49 22.12 -6.46
N LEU A 416 7.24 23.11 -5.98
CA LEU A 416 7.54 24.33 -6.73
C LEU A 416 8.53 24.07 -7.88
N VAL A 417 9.60 23.30 -7.63
CA VAL A 417 10.72 23.14 -8.57
C VAL A 417 10.57 21.92 -9.47
N LEU A 418 10.04 20.81 -8.95
CA LEU A 418 10.07 19.49 -9.59
C LEU A 418 8.69 18.95 -9.99
N SER A 419 7.61 19.73 -9.86
CA SER A 419 6.25 19.27 -10.25
C SER A 419 6.14 18.79 -11.70
N ARG A 420 6.84 19.45 -12.63
CA ARG A 420 6.89 19.01 -14.05
C ARG A 420 7.60 17.67 -14.19
N VAL A 421 8.71 17.48 -13.48
CA VAL A 421 9.48 16.22 -13.46
C VAL A 421 8.65 15.09 -12.88
N ARG A 422 7.94 15.34 -11.77
CA ARG A 422 7.03 14.38 -11.14
C ARG A 422 5.91 13.93 -12.07
N ARG A 423 5.30 14.86 -12.82
CA ARG A 423 4.28 14.52 -13.83
C ARG A 423 4.86 13.64 -14.94
N ARG A 424 6.07 13.97 -15.43
CA ARG A 424 6.77 13.18 -16.46
C ARG A 424 7.17 11.79 -15.97
N SER A 425 7.51 11.63 -14.69
CA SER A 425 7.83 10.33 -14.11
C SER A 425 6.60 9.43 -13.86
N GLY A 426 5.38 9.95 -14.05
CA GLY A 426 4.14 9.19 -13.89
C GLY A 426 3.68 9.05 -12.44
N LEU A 427 4.30 9.77 -11.50
CA LEU A 427 3.88 9.79 -10.10
C LEU A 427 2.72 10.77 -9.90
N ALA A 428 1.70 10.34 -9.15
CA ALA A 428 0.57 11.20 -8.83
C ALA A 428 0.96 12.35 -7.90
N ASN A 429 0.08 13.34 -7.80
CA ASN A 429 0.27 14.53 -6.98
C ASN A 429 0.38 14.16 -5.48
N ASP A 430 1.23 14.90 -4.76
CA ASP A 430 1.56 14.68 -3.35
C ASP A 430 0.38 14.92 -2.41
N TRP A 431 -0.61 15.69 -2.85
CA TRP A 431 -1.78 16.03 -2.03
C TRP A 431 -2.48 14.79 -1.47
N TRP A 432 -2.45 13.67 -2.21
CA TRP A 432 -3.04 12.42 -1.73
C TRP A 432 -2.32 11.87 -0.49
N ALA A 433 -0.98 11.88 -0.48
CA ALA A 433 -0.23 11.41 0.68
C ALA A 433 -0.42 12.35 1.89
N TRP A 434 -0.41 13.67 1.66
CA TRP A 434 -0.68 14.65 2.70
C TRP A 434 -2.10 14.55 3.26
N THR A 435 -3.09 14.24 2.41
CA THR A 435 -4.48 14.05 2.84
C THR A 435 -4.62 12.80 3.69
N THR A 436 -3.98 11.70 3.32
CA THR A 436 -3.97 10.49 4.15
C THR A 436 -3.25 10.72 5.48
N LEU A 437 -2.08 11.36 5.46
CA LEU A 437 -1.32 11.70 6.67
C LEU A 437 -2.13 12.58 7.62
N THR A 438 -2.71 13.66 7.10
CA THR A 438 -3.53 14.61 7.89
C THR A 438 -4.80 13.94 8.40
N GLY A 439 -5.50 13.18 7.55
CA GLY A 439 -6.71 12.46 7.95
C GLY A 439 -6.43 11.40 9.03
N GLY A 440 -5.29 10.70 8.94
CA GLY A 440 -4.83 9.78 9.98
C GLY A 440 -4.55 10.49 11.30
N LEU A 441 -3.81 11.60 11.29
CA LEU A 441 -3.56 12.41 12.49
C LEU A 441 -4.85 12.93 13.13
N VAL A 442 -5.77 13.45 12.32
CA VAL A 442 -7.08 13.94 12.79
C VAL A 442 -7.88 12.81 13.43
N ALA A 443 -7.90 11.61 12.83
CA ALA A 443 -8.62 10.46 13.39
C ALA A 443 -8.06 10.06 14.77
N VAL A 444 -6.74 10.04 14.93
CA VAL A 444 -6.10 9.69 16.21
C VAL A 444 -6.35 10.79 17.26
N ILE A 445 -6.16 12.07 16.91
CA ILE A 445 -6.46 13.19 17.82
C ILE A 445 -7.93 13.18 18.25
N TRP A 446 -8.84 12.91 17.31
CA TRP A 446 -10.27 12.78 17.59
C TRP A 446 -10.55 11.65 18.58
N ALA A 447 -9.93 10.48 18.40
CA ALA A 447 -10.08 9.34 19.31
C ALA A 447 -9.64 9.69 20.73
N PHE A 448 -8.49 10.35 20.91
CA PHE A 448 -8.03 10.77 22.23
C PHE A 448 -8.91 11.86 22.85
N ALA A 449 -9.33 12.84 22.05
CA ALA A 449 -10.17 13.95 22.49
C ALA A 449 -11.52 13.44 23.03
N THR A 450 -12.13 12.51 22.32
CA THR A 450 -13.49 12.02 22.62
C THR A 450 -13.51 10.79 23.55
N GLY A 451 -12.40 10.07 23.70
CA GLY A 451 -12.32 8.88 24.55
C GLY A 451 -12.41 9.18 26.04
N THR A 452 -12.92 8.23 26.82
CA THR A 452 -13.15 8.35 28.28
C THR A 452 -11.97 7.94 29.14
N VAL A 453 -10.96 7.28 28.57
CA VAL A 453 -9.76 6.89 29.30
C VAL A 453 -9.00 8.12 29.79
N ALA A 454 -8.40 8.03 30.98
CA ALA A 454 -7.54 9.07 31.52
C ALA A 454 -6.44 9.43 30.52
N ILE A 455 -6.43 10.69 30.06
CA ILE A 455 -5.65 11.09 28.88
C ILE A 455 -4.14 10.93 29.08
N LYS A 456 -3.62 11.27 30.27
CA LYS A 456 -2.18 11.20 30.56
C LYS A 456 -1.60 9.77 30.47
N PRO A 457 -2.09 8.78 31.26
CA PRO A 457 -1.58 7.41 31.16
C PRO A 457 -1.88 6.78 29.79
N TRP A 458 -2.96 7.20 29.12
CA TRP A 458 -3.28 6.75 27.77
C TRP A 458 -2.22 7.21 26.76
N LEU A 459 -1.84 8.49 26.78
CA LEU A 459 -0.79 9.02 25.92
C LEU A 459 0.56 8.37 26.23
N GLU A 460 0.97 8.30 27.50
CA GLU A 460 2.23 7.67 27.91
C GLU A 460 2.35 6.22 27.42
N GLY A 461 1.24 5.46 27.42
CA GLY A 461 1.25 4.07 26.97
C GLY A 461 1.15 3.86 25.46
N THR A 462 0.57 4.81 24.69
CA THR A 462 0.15 4.54 23.31
C THR A 462 0.66 5.52 22.26
N VAL A 463 1.06 6.74 22.63
CA VAL A 463 1.25 7.83 21.67
C VAL A 463 2.34 7.52 20.64
N HIS A 464 3.45 6.93 21.06
CA HIS A 464 4.54 6.51 20.15
C HIS A 464 4.00 5.60 19.04
N ARG A 465 3.22 4.59 19.41
CA ARG A 465 2.72 3.55 18.48
C ARG A 465 1.69 4.08 17.50
N VAL A 466 0.78 4.95 17.94
CA VAL A 466 -0.24 5.54 17.06
C VAL A 466 0.33 6.60 16.12
N THR A 467 1.50 7.16 16.44
CA THR A 467 2.24 8.09 15.57
C THR A 467 3.15 7.41 14.54
N GLU A 468 3.28 6.07 14.57
CA GLU A 468 4.10 5.33 13.60
C GLU A 468 3.68 5.63 12.16
N PHE A 469 2.38 5.54 11.83
CA PHE A 469 1.91 5.80 10.47
C PHE A 469 2.23 7.22 9.97
N PRO A 470 1.85 8.31 10.68
CA PRO A 470 2.22 9.66 10.28
C PRO A 470 3.73 9.87 10.10
N ALA A 471 4.56 9.30 10.98
CA ALA A 471 6.01 9.41 10.87
C ALA A 471 6.53 8.68 9.61
N LEU A 472 6.07 7.45 9.37
CA LEU A 472 6.44 6.68 8.17
C LEU A 472 5.93 7.34 6.88
N ALA A 473 4.73 7.92 6.90
CA ALA A 473 4.18 8.67 5.79
C ALA A 473 5.01 9.92 5.47
N GLY A 474 5.53 10.62 6.49
CA GLY A 474 6.49 11.72 6.31
C GLY A 474 7.76 11.28 5.60
N TRP A 475 8.36 10.17 6.03
CA TRP A 475 9.54 9.60 5.36
C TRP A 475 9.26 9.08 3.94
N TRP A 476 8.08 8.51 3.72
CA TRP A 476 7.62 8.12 2.39
C TRP A 476 7.56 9.33 1.43
N ILE A 477 7.04 10.47 1.90
CA ILE A 477 6.99 11.73 1.12
C ILE A 477 8.42 12.18 0.77
N VAL A 478 9.34 12.19 1.73
CA VAL A 478 10.75 12.54 1.49
C VAL A 478 11.38 11.59 0.46
N ALA A 479 11.22 10.28 0.61
CA ALA A 479 11.75 9.28 -0.30
C ALA A 479 11.20 9.42 -1.73
N THR A 480 9.89 9.71 -1.87
CA THR A 480 9.26 9.93 -3.17
C THR A 480 9.86 11.15 -3.88
N TRP A 481 10.06 12.26 -3.14
CA TRP A 481 10.70 13.44 -3.70
C TRP A 481 12.18 13.22 -4.05
N ALA A 482 12.90 12.37 -3.31
CA ALA A 482 14.26 11.96 -3.67
C ALA A 482 14.29 11.23 -5.03
N VAL A 483 13.36 10.30 -5.26
CA VAL A 483 13.23 9.62 -6.57
C VAL A 483 12.91 10.61 -7.69
N VAL A 484 12.00 11.56 -7.44
CA VAL A 484 11.70 12.63 -8.41
C VAL A 484 12.91 13.51 -8.69
N ALA A 485 13.70 13.88 -7.68
CA ALA A 485 14.94 14.63 -7.85
C ALA A 485 15.96 13.85 -8.68
N GLY A 486 16.08 12.54 -8.46
CA GLY A 486 16.90 11.63 -9.28
C GLY A 486 16.53 11.66 -10.76
N CYS A 487 15.26 11.90 -11.10
CA CYS A 487 14.81 12.07 -12.49
C CYS A 487 15.29 13.38 -13.12
N SER A 488 15.47 14.44 -12.33
CA SER A 488 15.95 15.73 -12.85
C SER A 488 17.45 15.74 -13.17
N LEU A 489 18.22 14.82 -12.57
CA LEU A 489 19.66 14.67 -12.77
C LEU A 489 20.03 13.90 -14.04
N ALA A 490 19.06 13.27 -14.72
CA ALA A 490 19.31 12.56 -15.96
C ALA A 490 19.49 13.56 -17.14
N PRO A 491 20.65 13.63 -17.83
CA PRO A 491 20.84 14.47 -19.01
C PRO A 491 19.79 14.20 -20.09
N GLY A 492 19.12 15.28 -20.52
CA GLY A 492 17.93 15.28 -21.38
C GLY A 492 16.76 16.08 -20.81
N ALA A 493 16.77 16.41 -19.51
CA ALA A 493 15.77 17.27 -18.86
C ALA A 493 15.88 18.76 -19.25
N ALA A 494 17.01 19.19 -19.81
CA ALA A 494 17.19 20.50 -20.40
C ALA A 494 16.71 20.49 -21.86
N GLU A 495 15.44 20.83 -22.10
CA GLU A 495 14.97 21.14 -23.45
C GLU A 495 15.65 22.43 -23.96
N PRO A 496 16.04 22.51 -25.24
CA PRO A 496 16.75 23.65 -25.81
C PRO A 496 15.77 24.80 -26.02
N MET A 497 15.67 25.70 -25.04
CA MET A 497 14.90 26.95 -25.11
C MET A 497 15.51 28.00 -26.08
N ARG A 498 16.24 27.58 -27.14
CA ARG A 498 16.97 28.51 -28.02
C ARG A 498 16.66 28.44 -29.52
N ALA A 499 15.83 27.53 -30.02
CA ALA A 499 15.61 27.41 -31.47
C ALA A 499 14.26 27.97 -31.99
N ARG A 500 13.66 28.97 -31.31
CA ARG A 500 12.39 29.60 -31.77
C ARG A 500 12.42 31.14 -31.84
N ARG A 501 13.62 31.72 -31.98
CA ARG A 501 13.81 33.12 -32.41
C ARG A 501 14.86 33.11 -33.52
N GLY A 502 14.43 33.21 -34.77
CA GLY A 502 15.37 33.36 -35.88
C GLY A 502 14.90 32.85 -37.24
N THR A 503 13.61 32.96 -37.58
CA THR A 503 13.16 32.96 -38.98
C THR A 503 11.88 33.79 -39.07
N VAL A 504 12.02 35.10 -38.87
CA VAL A 504 11.08 36.08 -39.42
C VAL A 504 11.69 36.53 -40.74
N GLY A 505 10.87 36.39 -41.79
CA GLY A 505 11.29 36.41 -43.18
C GLY A 505 11.90 37.73 -43.64
N SER A 506 12.89 37.60 -44.51
CA SER A 506 13.15 38.53 -45.59
C SER A 506 12.61 37.89 -46.86
N GLU A 507 11.37 38.26 -47.23
CA GLU A 507 10.86 38.09 -48.59
C GLU A 507 11.64 39.01 -49.55
N PRO A 508 12.06 38.54 -50.73
CA PRO A 508 12.24 39.39 -51.89
C PRO A 508 10.92 39.48 -52.67
N ALA A 509 10.43 40.71 -52.83
CA ALA A 509 9.42 41.05 -53.81
C ALA A 509 9.98 40.87 -55.22
N ASP A 510 9.27 40.13 -56.07
CA ASP A 510 8.93 40.47 -57.46
C ASP A 510 8.47 39.23 -58.24
N VAL A 511 7.75 39.48 -59.34
CA VAL A 511 7.20 38.58 -60.38
C VAL A 511 5.66 38.51 -60.39
N VAL A 512 5.08 39.64 -60.82
CA VAL A 512 4.30 39.86 -62.06
C VAL A 512 3.25 38.82 -62.49
N ASP A 513 2.04 39.38 -62.67
CA ASP A 513 0.80 38.90 -63.28
C ASP A 513 0.89 37.96 -64.50
N GLY A 514 -0.02 36.97 -64.52
CA GLY A 514 -0.46 36.24 -65.71
C GLY A 514 -1.92 35.77 -65.54
N PRO A 515 -2.78 35.89 -66.56
CA PRO A 515 -4.24 35.93 -66.36
C PRO A 515 -4.93 34.55 -66.28
N VAL A 516 -6.06 34.60 -65.57
CA VAL A 516 -7.13 33.60 -65.37
C VAL A 516 -7.72 33.06 -66.69
N PRO A 517 -8.08 31.76 -66.74
CA PRO A 517 -9.25 31.31 -67.49
C PRO A 517 -10.40 30.85 -66.57
N LEU A 518 -11.59 31.30 -66.94
CA LEU A 518 -12.91 31.11 -66.34
C LEU A 518 -13.53 29.73 -66.65
N ALA A 519 -14.36 29.28 -65.69
CA ALA A 519 -15.57 28.43 -65.79
C ALA A 519 -15.40 26.98 -66.32
N GLU A 520 -16.09 25.95 -65.80
CA GLU A 520 -17.54 25.77 -65.70
C GLU A 520 -17.90 24.54 -64.78
N PRO A 521 -19.18 24.12 -64.56
CA PRO A 521 -19.76 24.00 -63.22
C PRO A 521 -20.16 22.59 -62.76
N LEU A 522 -20.64 22.54 -61.52
CA LEU A 522 -21.26 21.42 -60.80
C LEU A 522 -22.34 20.68 -61.62
N SER A 523 -22.32 19.34 -61.55
CA SER A 523 -23.50 18.52 -61.84
C SER A 523 -24.05 17.89 -60.55
N SER A 524 -25.36 18.05 -60.41
CA SER A 524 -26.23 17.46 -59.40
C SER A 524 -27.10 16.37 -60.05
N ALA A 525 -27.17 15.19 -59.45
CA ALA A 525 -28.24 14.18 -59.58
C ALA A 525 -28.05 13.22 -58.38
N VAL A 526 -28.94 13.04 -57.40
CA VAL A 526 -30.33 12.56 -57.41
C VAL A 526 -30.49 11.24 -58.16
N GLY A 527 -30.73 10.15 -57.42
CA GLY A 527 -31.29 8.91 -57.95
C GLY A 527 -30.85 7.64 -57.21
N GLU A 528 -31.77 7.15 -56.36
CA GLU A 528 -31.87 5.84 -55.67
C GLU A 528 -31.05 5.55 -54.41
#